data_AF-A0A1N7NNH9-F1
#
_entry.id   AF-A0A1N7NNH9-F1
#
_cell.length_a   1.000
_cell.length_b   1.000
_cell.length_c   1.000
_cell.angle_alpha   90.00
_cell.angle_beta   90.00
_cell.angle_gamma   90.00
#
_symmetry.space_group_name_H-M   'P 1'
#
loop_
_entity.id
_entity.type
_entity.pdbx_description
1 polymer ?
#
loop_
_entity_poly.entity_id
_entity_poly.type
_entity_poly.pdbx_seq_one_letter_code
_entity_poly.pdbx_strand_id
1 'polypeptide(L)'
;MVWLLTIYTLFSVGLLFGAAELERRAINERRYGPNGRAMLLSLVISVVVSIFVIIGGAISSGWIYILHLLGASIVYHGFMGISLVHGLQEVSARVARQRLPARV
;
A
#
# COMPACT_ATOMS: atom_id res chain seq x y z
N MET A 1 -19.82 10.88 5.47
CA MET A 1 -18.39 11.13 5.26
C MET A 1 -17.50 10.20 6.08
N VAL A 2 -17.52 10.28 7.43
CA VAL A 2 -16.63 9.46 8.29
C VAL A 2 -16.70 7.97 7.95
N TRP A 3 -17.90 7.40 7.80
CA TRP A 3 -18.07 6.00 7.39
C TRP A 3 -17.42 5.64 6.04
N LEU A 4 -17.49 6.53 5.05
CA LEU A 4 -16.84 6.32 3.75
C LEU A 4 -15.32 6.28 3.89
N LEU A 5 -14.76 7.21 4.69
CA LEU A 5 -13.34 7.24 4.99
C LEU A 5 -12.90 5.98 5.75
N THR A 6 -13.66 5.56 6.76
CA THR A 6 -13.37 4.35 7.54
C THR A 6 -13.38 3.11 6.64
N ILE A 7 -14.41 2.92 5.81
CA ILE A 7 -14.49 1.78 4.89
C ILE A 7 -13.33 1.80 3.91
N TYR A 8 -13.04 2.98 3.34
CA TYR A 8 -11.91 3.16 2.44
C TYR A 8 -10.58 2.80 3.11
N THR A 9 -10.32 3.30 4.32
CA THR A 9 -9.09 3.00 5.06
C THR A 9 -8.97 1.51 5.35
N LEU A 10 -10.04 0.86 5.81
CA LEU A 10 -10.04 -0.59 6.05
C LEU A 10 -9.78 -1.38 4.76
N PHE A 11 -10.42 -1.01 3.67
CA PHE A 11 -10.21 -1.63 2.36
C PHE A 11 -8.77 -1.46 1.88
N SER A 12 -8.24 -0.24 1.95
CA SER A 12 -6.88 0.11 1.52
C SER A 12 -5.82 -0.64 2.33
N VAL A 13 -5.97 -0.65 3.66
CA VAL A 13 -5.09 -1.39 4.56
C VAL A 13 -5.20 -2.90 4.34
N GLY A 14 -6.41 -3.42 4.12
CA GLY A 14 -6.64 -4.83 3.80
C GLY A 14 -5.96 -5.25 2.49
N LEU A 15 -6.07 -4.44 1.43
CA LEU A 15 -5.36 -4.66 0.18
C LEU A 15 -3.85 -4.67 0.38
N LEU A 16 -3.34 -3.71 1.15
CA LEU A 16 -1.92 -3.55 1.41
C LEU A 16 -1.35 -4.76 2.14
N PHE A 17 -1.99 -5.16 3.25
CA PHE A 17 -1.55 -6.33 4.02
C PHE A 17 -1.72 -7.64 3.25
N GLY A 18 -2.79 -7.77 2.45
CA GLY A 18 -2.99 -8.90 1.56
C GLY A 18 -1.87 -9.02 0.53
N ALA A 19 -1.53 -7.92 -0.14
CA ALA A 19 -0.42 -7.87 -1.09
C ALA A 19 0.93 -8.14 -0.41
N ALA A 20 1.13 -7.61 0.80
CA ALA A 20 2.34 -7.84 1.59
C ALA A 20 2.53 -9.31 1.94
N GLU A 21 1.46 -9.97 2.37
CA GLU A 21 1.47 -11.39 2.68
C GLU A 21 1.79 -12.23 1.43
N LEU A 22 1.20 -11.90 0.28
CA LEU A 22 1.47 -12.58 -1.00
C LEU A 22 2.93 -12.47 -1.42
N GLU A 23 3.52 -11.26 -1.38
CA GLU A 23 4.94 -11.07 -1.69
C GLU A 23 5.84 -11.78 -0.67
N ARG A 24 5.53 -11.68 0.64
CA ARG A 24 6.31 -12.36 1.69
C ARG A 24 6.32 -13.87 1.47
N ARG A 25 5.18 -14.47 1.16
CA ARG A 25 5.08 -15.91 0.85
C ARG A 25 5.89 -16.27 -0.38
N ALA A 26 5.76 -15.52 -1.47
CA ALA A 26 6.49 -15.79 -2.71
C ALA A 26 8.02 -15.72 -2.53
N ILE A 27 8.50 -14.76 -1.75
CA ILE A 27 9.93 -14.60 -1.42
C ILE A 27 10.40 -15.76 -0.51
N ASN A 28 9.63 -16.10 0.53
CA ASN A 28 9.98 -17.17 1.47
C ASN A 28 9.98 -18.55 0.80
N GLU A 29 8.97 -18.83 -0.05
CA GLU A 29 8.85 -20.06 -0.83
C GLU A 29 9.82 -20.12 -2.01
N ARG A 30 10.61 -19.05 -2.23
CA ARG A 30 11.62 -18.94 -3.30
C ARG A 30 11.05 -19.08 -4.71
N ARG A 31 9.73 -18.93 -4.89
CA ARG A 31 9.07 -19.00 -6.21
C ARG A 31 9.46 -17.81 -7.07
N TYR A 32 9.52 -16.62 -6.49
CA TYR A 32 9.87 -15.39 -7.17
C TYR A 32 10.73 -14.51 -6.26
N GLY A 33 11.67 -13.78 -6.86
CA GLY A 33 12.37 -12.69 -6.16
C GLY A 33 11.40 -11.54 -5.84
N PRO A 34 11.82 -10.58 -4.99
CA PRO A 34 11.03 -9.39 -4.69
C PRO A 34 10.73 -8.63 -5.99
N ASN A 35 9.49 -8.68 -6.47
CA ASN A 35 9.08 -7.97 -7.67
C ASN A 35 8.15 -6.78 -7.35
N GLY A 36 7.52 -6.79 -6.16
CA GLY A 36 6.65 -5.72 -5.68
C GLY A 36 5.39 -5.52 -6.53
N ARG A 37 5.06 -6.44 -7.44
CA ARG A 37 3.95 -6.29 -8.38
C ARG A 37 2.61 -6.34 -7.65
N ALA A 38 2.45 -7.22 -6.66
CA ALA A 38 1.22 -7.27 -5.89
C ALA A 38 1.03 -5.98 -5.07
N MET A 39 2.13 -5.45 -4.53
CA MET A 39 2.13 -4.19 -3.78
C MET A 39 1.79 -3.00 -4.68
N LEU A 40 2.41 -2.89 -5.86
CA LEU A 40 2.09 -1.86 -6.83
C LEU A 40 0.62 -1.95 -7.28
N LEU A 41 0.12 -3.16 -7.53
CA LEU A 41 -1.29 -3.36 -7.90
C LEU A 41 -2.23 -2.91 -6.77
N SER A 42 -1.92 -3.25 -5.51
CA SER A 42 -2.72 -2.79 -4.36
C SER A 42 -2.72 -1.28 -4.23
N LEU A 43 -1.58 -0.61 -4.47
CA LEU A 43 -1.47 0.84 -4.42
C LEU A 43 -2.31 1.49 -5.53
N VAL A 44 -2.23 0.98 -6.75
CA VAL A 44 -3.02 1.48 -7.88
C VAL A 44 -4.52 1.32 -7.61
N ILE A 45 -4.96 0.14 -7.13
CA ILE A 45 -6.36 -0.09 -6.78
C ILE A 45 -6.79 0.87 -5.67
N SER A 46 -5.95 1.07 -4.64
CA SER A 46 -6.23 2.01 -3.55
C SER A 46 -6.41 3.43 -4.05
N VAL A 47 -5.53 3.93 -4.93
CA VAL A 47 -5.62 5.26 -5.52
C VAL A 47 -6.91 5.41 -6.34
N VAL A 48 -7.25 4.41 -7.15
CA VAL A 48 -8.48 4.42 -7.94
C VAL A 48 -9.71 4.50 -7.03
N VAL A 49 -9.76 3.69 -5.97
CA VAL A 49 -10.86 3.75 -5.00
C VAL A 49 -10.88 5.09 -4.25
N SER A 50 -9.73 5.67 -3.94
CA SER A 50 -9.66 6.97 -3.25
C SER A 50 -10.24 8.11 -4.10
N ILE A 51 -10.10 8.07 -5.43
CA ILE A 51 -10.74 9.03 -6.34
C ILE A 51 -12.26 8.99 -6.17
N PHE A 52 -12.88 7.81 -6.08
CA PHE A 52 -14.32 7.69 -5.85
C PHE A 52 -14.74 8.25 -4.48
N VAL A 53 -13.91 8.08 -3.45
CA VAL A 53 -14.15 8.66 -2.11
C VAL A 53 -14.08 10.19 -2.16
N ILE A 54 -13.11 10.75 -2.89
CA ILE A 54 -12.98 12.20 -3.09
C ILE A 54 -14.20 12.75 -3.83
N ILE A 55 -14.65 12.10 -4.91
CA ILE A 55 -15.86 12.48 -5.65
C ILE A 55 -17.10 12.39 -4.75
N GLY A 56 -17.26 11.31 -3.99
CA GLY A 56 -18.35 11.20 -3.02
C GLY A 56 -18.32 12.33 -1.98
N GLY A 57 -17.12 12.75 -1.58
CA GLY A 57 -16.94 13.87 -0.67
C GLY A 57 -17.23 15.25 -1.25
N ALA A 58 -16.94 15.44 -2.53
CA ALA A 58 -17.35 16.62 -3.27
C ALA A 58 -18.86 16.83 -3.19
N ILE A 59 -19.61 15.76 -3.45
CA ILE A 59 -21.07 15.78 -3.49
C ILE A 59 -21.66 16.05 -2.11
N SER A 60 -21.10 15.47 -1.04
CA SER A 60 -21.70 15.57 0.30
C SER A 60 -21.26 16.78 1.12
N SER A 61 -20.10 17.38 0.82
CA SER A 61 -19.42 18.31 1.74
C SER A 61 -18.80 19.54 1.07
N GLY A 62 -18.95 19.65 -0.27
CA GLY A 62 -18.58 20.84 -1.03
C GLY A 62 -17.10 20.91 -1.44
N TRP A 63 -16.78 21.90 -2.28
CA TRP A 63 -15.51 21.99 -3.01
C TRP A 63 -14.27 22.23 -2.14
N ILE A 64 -14.39 23.00 -1.04
CA ILE A 64 -13.25 23.26 -0.14
C ILE A 64 -12.82 21.96 0.58
N TYR A 65 -13.79 21.11 0.91
CA TYR A 65 -13.52 19.82 1.55
C TYR A 65 -12.74 18.87 0.63
N ILE A 66 -12.95 18.96 -0.69
CA ILE A 66 -12.21 18.19 -1.69
C ILE A 66 -10.72 18.50 -1.64
N LEU A 67 -10.33 19.77 -1.50
CA LEU A 67 -8.91 20.15 -1.46
C LEU A 67 -8.19 19.48 -0.29
N HIS A 68 -8.87 19.41 0.87
CA HIS A 68 -8.36 18.73 2.04
C HIS A 68 -8.28 17.21 1.83
N LEU A 69 -9.34 16.60 1.28
CA LEU A 69 -9.35 15.17 0.98
C LEU A 69 -8.30 14.77 -0.07
N LEU A 70 -8.12 15.59 -1.09
CA LEU A 70 -7.12 15.38 -2.13
C LEU A 70 -5.71 15.48 -1.55
N GLY A 71 -5.43 16.54 -0.80
CA GLY A 71 -4.15 16.70 -0.10
C GLY A 71 -3.87 15.54 0.85
N ALA A 72 -4.85 15.15 1.67
CA ALA A 72 -4.75 14.01 2.58
C ALA A 72 -4.53 12.69 1.82
N SER A 73 -5.22 12.48 0.70
CA SER A 73 -5.06 11.29 -0.14
C SER A 73 -3.66 11.21 -0.75
N ILE A 74 -3.11 12.32 -1.23
CA ILE A 74 -1.75 12.38 -1.77
C ILE A 74 -0.73 12.01 -0.68
N VAL A 75 -0.83 12.64 0.49
CA VAL A 75 0.07 12.37 1.63
C VAL A 75 -0.03 10.90 2.06
N TYR A 76 -1.26 10.38 2.17
CA TYR A 76 -1.52 8.99 2.56
C TYR A 76 -0.89 7.99 1.59
N HIS A 77 -1.11 8.13 0.29
CA HIS A 77 -0.55 7.22 -0.71
C HIS A 77 0.97 7.39 -0.86
N GLY A 78 1.49 8.61 -0.70
CA GLY A 78 2.93 8.85 -0.67
C GLY A 78 3.60 8.12 0.49
N PHE A 79 3.06 8.26 1.70
CA PHE A 79 3.55 7.55 2.88
C PHE A 79 3.46 6.03 2.71
N MET A 80 2.34 5.54 2.17
CA MET A 80 2.15 4.12 1.89
C MET A 80 3.18 3.61 0.89
N GLY A 81 3.39 4.32 -0.22
CA GLY A 81 4.36 3.95 -1.26
C GLY A 81 5.78 3.86 -0.72
N ILE A 82 6.21 4.82 0.10
CA ILE A 82 7.54 4.80 0.76
C ILE A 82 7.63 3.58 1.70
N SER A 83 6.61 3.38 2.55
CA SER A 83 6.58 2.27 3.51
C SER A 83 6.66 0.91 2.80
N LEU A 84 5.98 0.78 1.66
CA LEU A 84 6.01 -0.42 0.82
C LEU A 84 7.42 -0.71 0.29
N VAL A 85 8.08 0.30 -0.28
CA VAL A 85 9.44 0.14 -0.85
C VAL A 85 10.43 -0.24 0.24
N HIS A 86 10.41 0.45 1.38
CA HIS A 86 11.29 0.12 2.52
C HIS A 86 11.01 -1.28 3.07
N GLY A 87 9.74 -1.66 3.23
CA GLY A 87 9.37 -2.99 3.72
C GLY A 87 9.89 -4.11 2.80
N LEU A 88 9.74 -3.95 1.47
CA LEU A 88 10.27 -4.90 0.50
C LEU A 88 11.79 -4.98 0.54
N GLN A 89 12.49 -3.84 0.65
CA GLN A 89 13.94 -3.79 0.77
C GLN A 89 14.43 -4.53 2.03
N GLU A 90 13.78 -4.32 3.18
CA GLU A 90 14.17 -4.96 4.44
C GLU A 90 13.98 -6.48 4.39
N VAL A 91 12.82 -6.96 3.90
CA VAL A 91 12.55 -8.39 3.73
C VAL A 91 13.56 -9.02 2.77
N SER A 92 13.84 -8.36 1.65
CA SER A 92 14.81 -8.82 0.66
C SER A 92 16.22 -8.91 1.24
N ALA A 93 16.65 -7.90 1.99
CA ALA A 93 17.95 -7.88 2.65
C ALA A 93 18.07 -8.99 3.71
N ARG A 94 17.00 -9.25 4.48
CA ARG A 94 16.96 -10.32 5.47
C ARG A 94 17.12 -11.70 4.83
N VAL A 95 16.38 -11.96 3.75
CA VAL A 95 16.47 -13.22 3.00
C VAL A 95 17.84 -13.38 2.33
N ALA A 96 18.43 -12.29 1.82
CA ALA A 96 19.77 -12.32 1.26
C ALA A 96 20.84 -12.65 2.33
N ARG A 97 20.74 -12.09 3.53
CA ARG A 97 21.66 -12.41 4.65
C ARG A 97 21.58 -13.87 5.07
N GLN A 98 20.38 -14.46 5.08
CA GLN A 98 20.19 -15.89 5.35
C GLN A 98 20.83 -16.81 4.29
N ARG A 99 21.09 -16.30 3.08
CA ARG A 99 21.77 -17.06 2.01
C ARG A 99 23.29 -17.04 2.11
N LEU A 100 23.87 -16.09 2.84
CA LEU A 100 25.33 -16.06 3.01
C LEU A 100 25.72 -17.20 3.95
N PRO A 101 26.65 -18.10 3.56
CA PRO A 101 27.18 -19.09 4.48
C PRO A 101 27.80 -18.35 5.67
N ALA A 102 27.62 -18.88 6.88
CA ALA A 102 28.35 -18.41 8.04
C ALA A 102 29.84 -18.37 7.66
N ARG A 103 30.43 -17.18 7.57
CA ARG A 103 31.86 -17.04 7.34
C ARG A 103 32.52 -17.64 8.57
N VAL A 104 33.03 -18.86 8.42
CA VAL A 104 33.98 -19.50 9.35
C VAL A 104 35.33 -18.80 9.18
#